data_AF-A0AAD8APS0-F1
#
_entry.id   AF-A0AAD8APS0-F1
#
_cell.length_a   1.000
_cell.length_b   1.000
_cell.length_c   1.000
_cell.angle_alpha   90.00
_cell.angle_beta   90.00
_cell.angle_gamma   90.00
#
_symmetry.space_group_name_H-M   'P 1'
#
loop_
_entity.id
_entity.type
_entity.pdbx_description
1 polymer ?
#
loop_
_entity_poly.entity_id
_entity_poly.type
_entity_poly.pdbx_seq_one_letter_code
_entity_poly.pdbx_strand_id
1 'polypeptide(L)' 'SNTLAALKLNVVLTANILSFFTVYPESHRIIKSTLLKELAARGYSVTVVSPIAEEPLPKYEDIIVTEVSYKK' A
#
# COMPACT_ATOMS: atom_id res chain seq x y z
N SER A 1 10.32 -3.28 46.67
CA SER A 1 10.26 -4.20 45.53
C SER A 1 9.68 -3.48 44.34
N ASN A 2 10.53 -2.93 43.48
CA ASN A 2 10.10 -2.05 42.40
C ASN A 2 10.30 -2.80 41.10
N THR A 3 9.27 -3.55 40.72
CA THR A 3 9.15 -4.22 39.42
C THR A 3 8.99 -3.16 38.33
N LEU A 4 10.08 -2.51 37.95
CA LEU A 4 10.19 -1.77 36.69
C LEU A 4 10.26 -2.83 35.60
N ALA A 5 9.09 -3.32 35.18
CA ALA A 5 8.95 -4.13 34.00
C ALA A 5 9.55 -3.36 32.82
N ALA A 6 10.65 -3.88 32.25
CA ALA A 6 11.32 -3.27 31.12
C ALA A 6 10.35 -3.22 29.92
N LEU A 7 9.79 -2.04 29.65
CA LEU A 7 8.97 -1.76 28.48
C LEU A 7 9.87 -1.85 27.24
N LYS A 8 9.77 -2.96 26.52
CA LYS A 8 10.47 -3.19 25.26
C LYS A 8 9.77 -2.39 24.16
N LEU A 9 10.22 -1.16 23.92
CA LEU A 9 9.77 -0.34 22.80
C LEU A 9 10.31 -0.96 21.49
N ASN A 10 9.44 -1.67 20.75
CA ASN A 10 9.74 -2.11 19.40
C ASN A 10 9.52 -0.94 18.43
N VAL A 11 10.59 -0.26 18.04
CA VAL A 11 10.57 0.67 16.91
C VAL A 11 10.52 -0.17 15.64
N VAL A 12 9.32 -0.35 15.07
CA VAL A 12 9.14 -1.01 13.78
C VAL A 12 9.31 0.03 12.68
N LEU A 13 10.39 -0.08 11.91
CA LEU A 13 10.60 0.70 10.69
C LEU A 13 9.67 0.15 9.60
N THR A 14 8.52 0.78 9.38
CA THR A 14 7.60 0.43 8.29
C THR A 14 8.07 1.08 6.99
N ALA A 15 8.27 0.30 5.93
CA ALA A 15 8.56 0.85 4.60
C ALA A 15 7.32 1.57 4.03
N ASN A 16 7.58 2.70 3.34
CA ASN A 16 6.59 3.40 2.53
C ASN A 16 6.79 2.98 1.08
N ILE A 17 5.77 2.36 0.48
CA ILE A 17 5.83 1.74 -0.84
C ILE A 17 4.88 2.50 -1.76
N LEU A 18 5.42 3.13 -2.79
CA LEU A 18 4.65 3.77 -3.86
C LEU A 18 4.60 2.85 -5.08
N SER A 19 3.42 2.55 -5.58
CA SER A 19 3.23 1.75 -6.78
C SER A 19 2.38 2.48 -7.82
N PHE A 20 2.86 2.58 -9.05
CA PHE A 20 2.20 3.32 -10.13
C PHE A 20 1.81 2.38 -11.27
N PHE A 21 0.54 2.40 -11.67
CA PHE A 21 0.02 1.50 -12.70
C PHE A 21 -0.86 2.24 -13.71
N THR A 22 -0.42 2.23 -14.96
CA THR A 22 -1.16 2.73 -16.13
C THR A 22 -1.91 1.54 -16.76
N VAL A 23 -3.17 1.32 -16.37
CA VAL A 23 -4.12 0.30 -16.89
C VAL A 23 -3.51 -1.02 -17.41
N TYR A 24 -3.74 -2.13 -16.71
CA TYR A 24 -3.47 -3.48 -17.23
C TYR A 24 -4.76 -4.31 -17.32
N PRO A 25 -4.85 -5.31 -18.22
CA PRO A 25 -5.99 -6.23 -18.29
C PRO A 25 -6.24 -6.95 -16.96
N GLU A 26 -7.50 -7.34 -16.71
CA GLU A 26 -8.00 -7.95 -15.46
C GLU A 26 -7.08 -9.03 -14.86
N SER A 27 -6.43 -9.84 -15.70
CA SER A 27 -5.49 -10.89 -15.27
C SER A 27 -4.29 -10.37 -14.48
N HIS A 28 -3.79 -9.17 -14.80
CA HIS A 28 -2.65 -8.54 -14.12
C HIS A 28 -3.09 -7.79 -12.86
N ARG A 29 -4.37 -7.43 -12.77
CA ARG A 29 -4.94 -6.73 -11.61
C ARG A 29 -4.94 -7.61 -10.37
N ILE A 30 -5.30 -8.89 -10.53
CA ILE A 30 -5.40 -9.84 -9.40
C ILE A 30 -4.05 -9.98 -8.68
N ILE A 31 -2.98 -10.24 -9.42
CA ILE A 31 -1.65 -10.46 -8.83
C ILE A 31 -1.14 -9.19 -8.13
N LYS A 32 -1.30 -8.03 -8.78
CA LYS A 32 -0.96 -6.73 -8.20
C LYS A 32 -1.73 -6.50 -6.90
N SER A 33 -3.05 -6.61 -6.94
CA SER A 33 -3.93 -6.37 -5.79
C SER A 33 -3.53 -7.27 -4.63
N THR A 34 -3.38 -8.59 -4.86
CA THR A 34 -2.96 -9.52 -3.81
C THR A 34 -1.62 -9.11 -3.20
N LEU A 35 -0.61 -8.78 -4.00
CA LEU A 35 0.71 -8.39 -3.47
C LEU A 35 0.64 -7.13 -2.60
N LEU A 36 -0.02 -6.07 -3.10
CA LEU A 36 -0.06 -4.78 -2.41
C LEU A 36 -0.91 -4.83 -1.15
N LYS A 37 -1.99 -5.61 -1.16
CA LYS A 37 -2.82 -5.87 0.02
C LYS A 37 -2.08 -6.66 1.08
N GLU A 38 -1.32 -7.67 0.70
CA GLU A 38 -0.47 -8.44 1.63
C GLU A 38 0.62 -7.56 2.26
N LEU A 39 1.20 -6.62 1.52
CA LEU A 39 2.14 -5.65 2.06
C LEU A 39 1.46 -4.72 3.08
N ALA A 40 0.29 -4.18 2.76
CA ALA A 40 -0.48 -3.37 3.70
C ALA A 40 -0.87 -4.15 4.97
N ALA A 41 -1.31 -5.42 4.82
CA ALA A 41 -1.67 -6.30 5.92
C ALA A 41 -0.48 -6.61 6.86
N ARG A 42 0.74 -6.67 6.32
CA ARG A 42 1.99 -6.82 7.09
C ARG A 42 2.41 -5.53 7.81
N GLY A 43 1.69 -4.43 7.61
CA GLY A 43 1.88 -3.16 8.30
C GLY A 43 2.72 -2.14 7.54
N TYR A 44 3.07 -2.40 6.27
CA TYR A 44 3.70 -1.43 5.38
C TYR A 44 2.68 -0.37 4.96
N SER A 45 3.13 0.86 4.72
CA SER A 45 2.29 1.91 4.14
C SER A 45 2.40 1.82 2.63
N VAL A 46 1.32 1.48 1.96
CA VAL A 46 1.27 1.29 0.51
C VAL A 46 0.40 2.38 -0.10
N THR A 47 0.97 3.15 -1.02
CA THR A 47 0.23 4.10 -1.86
C THR A 47 0.22 3.58 -3.28
N VAL A 48 -0.97 3.41 -3.84
CA VAL A 48 -1.19 2.88 -5.18
C VAL A 48 -1.78 3.98 -6.03
N VAL A 49 -1.20 4.22 -7.19
CA VAL A 49 -1.70 5.16 -8.17
C VAL A 49 -2.22 4.34 -9.35
N SER A 50 -3.52 4.37 -9.56
CA SER A 50 -4.21 3.47 -10.49
C SER A 50 -5.49 4.12 -11.02
N PRO A 51 -5.90 3.88 -12.26
CA PRO A 51 -7.19 4.34 -12.78
C PRO A 51 -8.38 3.53 -12.25
N ILE A 52 -8.11 2.39 -11.62
CA ILE A 52 -9.11 1.48 -11.05
C ILE A 52 -8.98 1.52 -9.54
N ALA A 53 -10.08 1.86 -8.87
CA ALA A 53 -10.19 1.87 -7.42
C ALA A 53 -10.28 0.45 -6.85
N GLU A 54 -9.59 0.21 -5.75
CA GLU A 54 -9.68 -1.01 -4.95
C GLU A 54 -10.43 -0.77 -3.63
N GLU A 55 -10.80 -1.86 -2.96
CA GLU A 55 -11.45 -1.80 -1.65
C GLU A 55 -10.52 -1.17 -0.60
N PRO A 56 -11.06 -0.33 0.30
CA PRO A 56 -10.27 0.38 1.30
C PRO A 56 -9.68 -0.60 2.32
N LEU A 57 -8.37 -0.51 2.55
CA LEU A 57 -7.63 -1.31 3.50
C LEU A 57 -6.77 -0.43 4.42
N PRO A 58 -6.57 -0.81 5.70
CA PRO A 58 -5.67 -0.07 6.59
C PRO A 58 -4.25 0.02 6.00
N LYS A 59 -3.67 1.21 5.99
CA LYS A 59 -2.35 1.50 5.40
C LYS A 59 -2.23 1.23 3.89
N TYR A 60 -3.37 1.21 3.21
CA TYR A 60 -3.47 1.15 1.76
C TYR A 60 -4.19 2.40 1.26
N GLU A 61 -3.45 3.28 0.59
CA GLU A 61 -3.98 4.49 -0.02
C GLU A 61 -4.09 4.28 -1.53
N ASP A 62 -5.24 4.55 -2.11
CA ASP A 62 -5.47 4.43 -3.55
C ASP A 62 -5.76 5.81 -4.15
N ILE A 63 -4.90 6.23 -5.07
CA ILE A 63 -4.97 7.51 -5.79
C ILE A 63 -5.49 7.20 -7.18
N ILE A 64 -6.74 7.58 -7.40
CA ILE A 64 -7.42 7.36 -8.67
C ILE A 64 -6.96 8.40 -9.68
N VAL A 65 -6.32 7.95 -10.77
CA VAL A 65 -5.90 8.82 -11.88
C VAL A 65 -6.75 8.51 -13.11
N THR A 66 -7.68 9.42 -13.42
CA THR A 66 -8.61 9.30 -14.56
C THR A 66 -8.07 9.93 -15.85
N GLU A 67 -7.11 10.85 -15.75
CA GLU A 67 -6.54 11.55 -16.90
C GLU A 67 -5.01 11.51 -16.86
N VAL A 68 -4.42 10.86 -17.86
CA VAL A 68 -2.98 10.93 -18.12
C VAL A 68 -2.78 11.72 -19.41
N SER A 69 -2.50 13.01 -19.27
CA SER A 69 -2.19 13.88 -20.41
C SER A 69 -0.79 13.56 -20.93
N TYR A 70 -0.71 13.02 -22.14
CA TYR A 70 0.55 12.89 -22.87
C TYR A 70 0.83 14.20 -23.60
N LYS A 71 1.83 14.97 -23.18
CA LYS A 71 2.35 16.06 -24.02
C LYS A 71 3.13 15.43 -25.17
N LYS A 72 2.63 15.63 -26.39
CA LYS A 72 3.34 15.33 -27.63
C LYS A 72 4.49 16.29 -27.85
#